data_AF-A0A382MS80-F1
#
_entry.id   AF-A0A382MS80-F1
#
_cell.length_a   1.000
_cell.length_b   1.000
_cell.length_c   1.000
_cell.angle_alpha   90.00
_cell.angle_beta   90.00
_cell.angle_gamma   90.00
#
_symmetry.space_group_name_H-M   'P 1'
#
loop_
_entity.id
_entity.type
_entity.pdbx_description
1 polymer ?
#
loop_
_entity_poly.entity_id
_entity_poly.type
_entity_poly.pdbx_seq_one_letter_code
_entity_poly.pdbx_strand_id
1 'polypeptide(L)'
;MDDAISLAALLVSTIRMLYRLRLNNQRWREYNPMLIRENRWRAMRYSFDEGLIDFGIGSIVPFKQLLDELIELTFEDAKSLGCESEVAATKDILSRGTSAHRQLKTYQLSIDAGQNHEDALKDVVDMLISETAADL
;
A
#
# COMPACT_ATOMS: atom_id res chain seq x y z
N MET A 1 -7.65 -12.49 1.93
CA MET A 1 -8.51 -11.53 2.68
C MET A 1 -7.71 -10.57 3.55
N ASP A 2 -6.59 -11.00 4.10
CA ASP A 2 -5.81 -10.27 5.12
C ASP A 2 -5.33 -8.88 4.70
N ASP A 3 -4.95 -8.70 3.42
CA ASP A 3 -4.56 -7.39 2.90
C ASP A 3 -5.67 -6.36 3.00
N ALA A 4 -6.90 -6.76 2.67
CA ALA A 4 -8.06 -5.88 2.73
C ALA A 4 -8.36 -5.48 4.17
N ILE A 5 -8.24 -6.42 5.11
CA ILE A 5 -8.39 -6.16 6.55
C ILE A 5 -7.31 -5.20 7.04
N SER A 6 -6.05 -5.42 6.66
CA SER A 6 -4.91 -4.58 7.03
C SER A 6 -5.06 -3.15 6.51
N LEU A 7 -5.47 -2.99 5.25
CA LEU A 7 -5.74 -1.68 4.65
C LEU A 7 -6.95 -0.99 5.30
N ALA A 8 -8.01 -1.75 5.62
CA ALA A 8 -9.16 -1.22 6.34
C ALA A 8 -8.77 -0.74 7.74
N ALA A 9 -8.00 -1.54 8.48
CA ALA A 9 -7.49 -1.22 9.82
C ALA A 9 -6.63 0.06 9.80
N LEU A 10 -5.71 0.20 8.84
CA LEU A 10 -4.91 1.39 8.66
C LEU A 10 -5.76 2.62 8.34
N LEU A 11 -6.76 2.46 7.45
CA LEU A 11 -7.68 3.55 7.09
C LEU A 11 -8.49 4.04 8.29
N VAL A 12 -9.13 3.14 9.04
CA VAL A 12 -9.96 3.52 10.20
C VAL A 12 -9.11 4.12 11.32
N SER A 13 -7.89 3.60 11.53
CA SER A 13 -6.94 4.15 12.50
C SER A 13 -6.47 5.54 12.07
N THR A 14 -6.23 5.76 10.78
CA THR A 14 -5.89 7.09 10.22
C THR A 14 -7.04 8.08 10.43
N ILE A 15 -8.29 7.68 10.16
CA ILE A 15 -9.46 8.56 10.36
C ILE A 15 -9.62 8.92 11.84
N ARG A 16 -9.50 7.94 12.74
CA ARG A 16 -9.57 8.16 14.19
C ARG A 16 -8.44 9.07 14.68
N MET A 17 -7.22 8.86 14.19
CA MET A 17 -6.06 9.71 14.46
C MET A 17 -6.36 11.15 14.05
N LEU A 18 -6.81 11.38 12.81
CA LEU A 18 -7.16 12.72 12.33
C LEU A 18 -8.26 13.38 13.19
N TYR A 19 -9.25 12.60 13.64
CA TYR A 19 -10.30 13.09 14.55
C TYR A 19 -9.73 13.48 15.92
N ARG A 20 -8.88 12.63 16.53
CA ARG A 20 -8.19 12.91 17.80
C ARG A 20 -7.34 14.18 17.71
N LEU A 21 -6.54 14.31 16.65
CA LEU A 21 -5.69 15.50 16.43
C LEU A 21 -6.53 16.78 16.23
N ARG A 22 -7.67 16.67 15.53
CA ARG A 22 -8.62 17.78 15.38
C ARG A 22 -9.17 18.25 16.73
N LEU A 23 -9.53 17.32 17.62
CA LEU A 23 -10.01 17.68 18.98
C LEU A 23 -8.92 18.39 19.80
N ASN A 24 -7.65 18.06 19.54
CA ASN A 24 -6.49 18.71 20.15
C ASN A 24 -6.05 19.99 19.42
N ASN A 25 -6.89 20.54 18.55
CA ASN A 25 -6.65 21.76 17.77
C ASN A 25 -5.35 21.73 16.93
N GLN A 26 -4.90 20.54 16.53
CA GLN A 26 -3.79 20.38 15.60
C GLN A 26 -4.27 20.51 14.15
N ARG A 27 -3.44 21.12 13.31
CA ARG A 27 -3.70 21.32 11.88
C ARG A 27 -2.49 20.86 11.06
N TRP A 28 -2.74 20.49 9.82
CA TRP A 28 -1.71 20.07 8.87
C TRP A 28 -1.33 21.23 7.95
N ARG A 29 -0.12 21.16 7.40
CA ARG A 29 0.30 22.08 6.34
C ARG A 29 -0.59 21.87 5.11
N GLU A 30 -1.06 22.97 4.54
CA GLU A 30 -1.75 22.93 3.26
C GLU A 30 -0.73 22.89 2.13
N TYR A 31 -0.79 21.85 1.31
CA TYR A 31 0.02 21.71 0.10
C TYR A 31 -0.83 21.96 -1.14
N ASN A 32 -0.20 22.46 -2.20
CA ASN A 32 -0.86 22.62 -3.49
C ASN A 32 -1.39 21.24 -3.97
N PRO A 33 -2.66 21.13 -4.40
CA PRO A 33 -3.22 19.87 -4.90
C PRO A 33 -2.42 19.19 -6.01
N MET A 34 -1.65 19.97 -6.79
CA MET A 34 -0.74 19.44 -7.80
C MET A 34 0.34 18.53 -7.21
N LEU A 35 0.90 18.88 -6.04
CA LEU A 35 1.90 18.05 -5.35
C LEU A 35 1.32 16.71 -4.89
N ILE A 36 0.09 16.72 -4.37
CA ILE A 36 -0.61 15.49 -3.97
C ILE A 36 -0.86 14.60 -5.19
N ARG A 37 -1.21 15.19 -6.33
CA ARG A 37 -1.40 14.45 -7.59
C ARG A 37 -0.12 13.80 -8.09
N GLU A 38 1.03 14.43 -7.89
CA GLU A 38 2.33 13.84 -8.25
C GLU A 38 2.59 12.56 -7.47
N ASN A 39 2.46 12.57 -6.14
CA ASN A 39 2.60 11.34 -5.34
C ASN A 39 1.57 10.26 -5.72
N ARG A 40 0.34 10.66 -6.05
CA ARG A 40 -0.66 9.72 -6.56
C ARG A 40 -0.24 9.09 -7.88
N TRP A 41 0.30 9.87 -8.80
CA TRP A 41 0.80 9.36 -10.08
C TRP A 41 1.99 8.41 -9.88
N ARG A 42 2.95 8.77 -9.01
CA ARG A 42 4.08 7.89 -8.65
C ARG A 42 3.60 6.55 -8.11
N ALA A 43 2.67 6.56 -7.16
CA ALA A 43 2.10 5.34 -6.59
C ALA A 43 1.38 4.48 -7.65
N MET A 44 0.67 5.10 -8.59
CA MET A 44 0.00 4.37 -9.68
C MET A 44 1.00 3.78 -10.69
N ARG A 45 2.10 4.49 -10.98
CA ARG A 45 3.06 4.10 -12.02
C ARG A 45 4.10 3.09 -11.51
N TYR A 46 4.53 3.23 -10.27
CA TYR A 46 5.68 2.51 -9.69
C TYR A 46 5.32 1.72 -8.44
N SER A 47 4.03 1.65 -8.07
CA SER A 47 3.62 1.09 -6.79
C SER A 47 4.41 1.74 -5.63
N PHE A 48 5.15 0.96 -4.85
CA PHE A 48 6.00 1.47 -3.78
C PHE A 48 7.50 1.53 -4.14
N ASP A 49 7.88 1.04 -5.33
CA ASP A 49 9.29 0.77 -5.68
C ASP A 49 10.14 2.03 -5.78
N GLU A 50 9.59 3.08 -6.38
CA GLU A 50 10.31 4.33 -6.65
C GLU A 50 10.07 5.41 -5.58
N GLY A 51 9.41 5.06 -4.47
CA GLY A 51 9.15 5.99 -3.37
C GLY A 51 8.23 7.17 -3.69
N LEU A 52 8.00 8.01 -2.69
CA LEU A 52 7.15 9.19 -2.76
C LEU A 52 7.90 10.44 -2.34
N ILE A 53 7.43 11.60 -2.76
CA ILE A 53 7.98 12.89 -2.39
C ILE A 53 7.56 13.22 -0.96
N ASP A 54 8.53 13.43 -0.08
CA ASP A 54 8.34 14.12 1.19
C ASP A 54 8.44 15.63 0.95
N PHE A 55 7.33 16.34 1.18
CA PHE A 55 7.27 17.79 0.93
C PHE A 55 7.92 18.63 2.04
N GLY A 56 8.16 18.05 3.22
CA GLY A 56 8.86 18.69 4.33
C GLY A 56 10.36 18.85 4.05
N ILE A 57 11.00 17.82 3.50
CA ILE A 57 12.43 17.84 3.14
C ILE A 57 12.69 18.06 1.64
N GLY A 58 11.66 17.96 0.79
CA GLY A 58 11.75 18.25 -0.64
C GLY A 58 12.49 17.18 -1.45
N SER A 59 12.44 15.92 -1.03
CA SER A 59 13.10 14.80 -1.69
C SER A 59 12.20 13.57 -1.82
N ILE A 60 12.57 12.66 -2.72
CA ILE A 60 11.92 11.36 -2.82
C ILE A 60 12.50 10.45 -1.74
N VAL A 61 11.62 9.84 -0.94
CA VAL A 61 11.97 8.93 0.13
C VAL A 61 11.36 7.54 -0.11
N PRO A 62 12.01 6.47 0.38
CA PRO A 62 11.47 5.12 0.27
C PRO A 62 10.08 5.00 0.93
N PHE A 63 9.12 4.41 0.23
CA PHE A 63 7.75 4.25 0.75
C PHE A 63 7.69 3.47 2.06
N LYS A 64 8.61 2.51 2.26
CA LYS A 64 8.70 1.75 3.52
C LYS A 64 8.89 2.66 4.75
N GLN A 65 9.71 3.71 4.62
CA GLN A 65 9.94 4.66 5.72
C GLN A 65 8.65 5.43 6.03
N LEU A 66 7.96 5.92 4.98
CA LEU A 66 6.68 6.61 5.12
C LEU A 66 5.59 5.72 5.74
N LEU A 67 5.58 4.43 5.40
CA LEU A 67 4.65 3.48 6.00
C LEU A 67 4.98 3.25 7.48
N ASP A 68 6.26 3.09 7.82
CA ASP A 68 6.71 2.94 9.21
C ASP A 68 6.28 4.16 10.06
N GLU A 69 6.47 5.37 9.54
CA GLU A 69 6.02 6.62 10.17
C GLU A 69 4.50 6.69 10.31
N LEU A 70 3.74 6.30 9.27
CA LEU A 70 2.28 6.31 9.31
C LEU A 70 1.73 5.30 10.34
N ILE A 71 2.36 4.12 10.45
CA ILE A 71 2.01 3.13 11.47
C ILE A 71 2.28 3.69 12.88
N GLU A 72 3.41 4.36 13.08
CA GLU A 72 3.73 5.00 14.36
C GLU A 72 2.74 6.12 14.71
N LEU A 73 2.39 6.97 13.75
CA LEU A 73 1.41 8.05 13.93
C LEU A 73 0.01 7.53 14.30
N THR A 74 -0.37 6.38 13.75
CA THR A 74 -1.69 5.76 13.96
C THR A 74 -1.72 4.76 15.11
N PHE A 75 -0.60 4.50 15.79
CA PHE A 75 -0.48 3.44 16.80
C PHE A 75 -1.46 3.58 17.98
N GLU A 76 -1.61 4.78 18.55
CA GLU A 76 -2.56 5.04 19.65
C GLU A 76 -4.01 4.73 19.23
N ASP A 77 -4.32 5.04 17.98
CA ASP A 77 -5.66 4.90 17.41
C ASP A 77 -5.95 3.44 17.03
N ALA A 78 -4.98 2.73 16.46
CA ALA A 78 -5.03 1.29 16.24
C ALA A 78 -5.25 0.53 17.56
N LYS A 79 -4.52 0.92 18.61
CA LYS A 79 -4.68 0.34 19.96
C LYS A 79 -6.04 0.61 20.58
N SER A 80 -6.59 1.79 20.36
CA SER A 80 -7.95 2.10 20.80
C SER A 80 -9.02 1.28 20.08
N LEU A 81 -8.73 0.83 18.86
CA LEU A 81 -9.63 0.04 18.01
C LEU A 81 -9.37 -1.48 18.14
N GLY A 82 -8.27 -1.89 18.76
CA GLY A 82 -7.86 -3.29 18.88
C GLY A 82 -7.44 -3.91 17.55
N CYS A 83 -6.83 -3.13 16.66
CA CYS A 83 -6.39 -3.57 15.33
C CYS A 83 -4.90 -3.32 15.05
N GLU A 84 -4.06 -3.28 16.10
CA GLU A 84 -2.62 -3.04 15.97
C GLU A 84 -1.93 -4.08 15.09
N SER A 85 -2.34 -5.35 15.19
CA SER A 85 -1.81 -6.45 14.38
C SER A 85 -2.07 -6.25 12.90
N GLU A 86 -3.29 -5.86 12.55
CA GLU A 86 -3.75 -5.63 11.19
C GLU A 86 -3.07 -4.40 10.58
N VAL A 87 -2.89 -3.33 11.37
CA VAL A 87 -2.10 -2.17 10.95
C VAL A 87 -0.63 -2.57 10.70
N ALA A 88 -0.02 -3.35 11.58
CA ALA A 88 1.35 -3.82 11.41
C ALA A 88 1.52 -4.74 10.19
N ALA A 89 0.52 -5.59 9.91
CA ALA A 89 0.50 -6.52 8.78
C ALA A 89 0.54 -5.82 7.41
N THR A 90 0.27 -4.51 7.33
CA THR A 90 0.50 -3.75 6.09
C THR A 90 1.95 -3.81 5.61
N LYS A 91 2.93 -4.01 6.51
CA LYS A 91 4.34 -4.22 6.14
C LYS A 91 4.57 -5.53 5.40
N ASP A 92 3.74 -6.54 5.65
CA ASP A 92 3.87 -7.83 4.99
C ASP A 92 3.58 -7.71 3.50
N ILE A 93 2.65 -6.83 3.10
CA ILE A 93 2.36 -6.49 1.69
C ILE A 93 3.63 -6.01 0.98
N LEU A 94 4.43 -5.15 1.62
CA LEU A 94 5.67 -4.65 1.03
C LEU A 94 6.71 -5.76 0.92
N SER A 95 6.80 -6.62 1.94
CA SER A 95 7.79 -7.70 1.98
C SER A 95 7.63 -8.73 0.86
N ARG A 96 6.38 -9.04 0.50
CA ARG A 96 6.02 -10.06 -0.50
C ARG A 96 5.61 -9.47 -1.86
N GLY A 97 5.47 -8.15 -1.95
CA GLY A 97 5.00 -7.43 -3.12
C GLY A 97 3.48 -7.38 -3.25
N THR A 98 2.98 -6.32 -3.90
CA THR A 98 1.55 -6.19 -4.21
C THR A 98 1.08 -7.23 -5.23
N SER A 99 -0.23 -7.38 -5.42
CA SER A 99 -0.79 -8.23 -6.49
C SER A 99 -0.23 -7.85 -7.87
N ALA A 100 0.00 -6.56 -8.16
CA ALA A 100 0.60 -6.13 -9.42
C ALA A 100 2.02 -6.70 -9.62
N HIS A 101 2.84 -6.75 -8.58
CA HIS A 101 4.18 -7.36 -8.66
C HIS A 101 4.10 -8.85 -8.96
N ARG A 102 3.17 -9.57 -8.33
CA ARG A 102 2.99 -11.02 -8.55
C ARG A 102 2.43 -11.33 -9.94
N GLN A 103 1.52 -10.50 -10.43
CA GLN A 103 1.00 -10.56 -11.81
C GLN A 103 2.11 -10.36 -12.84
N LEU A 104 2.91 -9.30 -12.69
CA LEU A 104 4.05 -9.05 -13.57
C LEU A 104 5.09 -10.18 -13.50
N LYS A 105 5.38 -10.68 -12.31
CA LYS A 105 6.32 -11.80 -12.11
C LYS A 105 5.85 -13.06 -12.82
N THR A 106 4.58 -13.43 -12.66
CA THR A 106 4.02 -14.63 -13.31
C THR A 106 4.04 -14.48 -14.82
N TYR A 107 3.59 -13.32 -15.33
CA TYR A 107 3.66 -13.03 -16.76
C TYR A 107 5.09 -13.18 -17.29
N GLN A 108 6.09 -12.60 -16.61
CA GLN A 108 7.48 -12.67 -17.05
C GLN A 108 8.01 -14.10 -17.02
N LEU A 109 7.68 -14.88 -15.99
CA LEU A 109 8.07 -16.30 -15.92
C LEU A 109 7.49 -17.12 -17.08
N SER A 110 6.23 -16.87 -17.48
CA SER A 110 5.61 -17.55 -18.62
C SER A 110 6.28 -17.17 -19.94
N ILE A 111 6.62 -15.88 -20.13
CA ILE A 111 7.37 -15.41 -21.30
C ILE A 111 8.78 -16.01 -21.33
N ASP A 112 9.49 -16.04 -20.21
CA ASP A 112 10.83 -16.60 -20.10
C ASP A 112 10.84 -18.12 -20.33
N ALA A 113 9.72 -18.80 -20.02
CA ALA A 113 9.48 -20.20 -20.35
C ALA A 113 9.14 -20.44 -21.84
N GLY A 114 9.07 -19.39 -22.66
CA GLY A 114 8.84 -19.47 -24.10
C GLY A 114 7.36 -19.50 -24.51
N GLN A 115 6.43 -19.21 -23.59
CA GLN A 115 5.03 -19.07 -23.96
C GLN A 115 4.80 -17.79 -24.78
N ASN A 116 3.72 -17.79 -25.56
CA ASN A 116 3.29 -16.58 -26.25
C ASN A 116 2.56 -15.63 -25.28
N HIS A 117 2.30 -14.40 -25.74
CA HIS A 117 1.65 -13.36 -24.95
C HIS A 117 0.27 -13.77 -24.40
N GLU A 118 -0.55 -14.46 -25.20
CA GLU A 118 -1.90 -14.83 -24.80
C GLU A 118 -1.89 -15.88 -23.68
N ASP A 119 -1.03 -16.88 -23.81
CA ASP A 119 -0.90 -17.94 -22.81
C ASP A 119 -0.28 -17.41 -21.51
N ALA A 120 0.69 -16.50 -21.60
CA ALA A 120 1.23 -15.81 -20.41
C ALA A 120 0.17 -14.97 -19.67
N LEU A 121 -0.81 -14.38 -20.39
CA LEU A 121 -1.93 -13.69 -19.76
C LEU A 121 -2.92 -14.67 -19.11
N LYS A 122 -3.16 -15.84 -19.72
CA LYS A 122 -3.99 -16.89 -19.10
C LYS A 122 -3.37 -17.39 -17.80
N ASP A 123 -2.06 -17.61 -17.75
CA ASP A 123 -1.35 -18.00 -16.53
C ASP A 123 -1.53 -16.96 -15.40
N VAL A 124 -1.54 -15.66 -15.73
CA VAL A 124 -1.83 -14.60 -14.76
C VAL A 124 -3.26 -14.70 -14.24
N VAL A 125 -4.24 -14.96 -15.12
CA VAL A 125 -5.64 -15.13 -14.73
C VAL A 125 -5.82 -16.37 -13.85
N ASP A 126 -5.21 -17.49 -14.21
CA ASP A 126 -5.26 -18.74 -13.43
C ASP A 126 -4.68 -18.56 -12.03
N MET A 127 -3.55 -17.85 -11.92
CA MET A 127 -3.00 -17.44 -10.62
C MET A 127 -4.01 -16.61 -9.82
N LEU A 128 -4.64 -15.59 -10.42
CA LEU A 128 -5.60 -14.73 -9.73
C LEU A 128 -6.85 -15.49 -9.26
N ILE A 129 -7.34 -16.45 -10.06
CA ILE A 129 -8.43 -17.35 -9.68
C ILE A 129 -8.02 -18.17 -8.45
N SER A 130 -6.82 -18.76 -8.48
CA SER A 130 -6.29 -19.57 -7.37
C SER A 130 -6.13 -18.76 -6.09
N GLU A 131 -5.51 -17.56 -6.15
CA GLU A 131 -5.35 -16.67 -4.98
C GLU A 131 -6.71 -16.27 -4.41
N THR A 132 -7.68 -15.92 -5.26
CA THR A 132 -9.01 -15.50 -4.80
C THR A 132 -9.79 -16.65 -4.17
N ALA A 133 -9.70 -17.86 -4.73
CA ALA A 133 -10.38 -19.03 -4.21
C ALA A 133 -9.76 -19.54 -2.90
N ALA A 134 -8.44 -19.37 -2.69
CA ALA A 134 -7.78 -19.74 -1.45
C ALA A 134 -8.13 -18.83 -0.26
N ASP A 135 -8.58 -17.61 -0.56
CA ASP A 135 -8.95 -16.56 0.40
C ASP A 135 -10.46 -16.51 0.72
N LEU A 136 -11.27 -17.37 0.09
CA LEU A 136 -12.73 -17.54 0.29
C LEU A 136 -13.03 -18.77 1.16
#